data_AF-A0A7K3M9Y1-F1
#
_entry.id   AF-A0A7K3M9Y1-F1
#
_cell.length_a   1.000
_cell.length_b   1.000
_cell.length_c   1.000
_cell.angle_alpha   90.00
_cell.angle_beta   90.00
_cell.angle_gamma   90.00
#
_symmetry.space_group_name_H-M   'P 1'
#
loop_
_entity.id
_entity.type
_entity.pdbx_description
1 polymer ?
#
loop_
_entity_poly.entity_id
_entity_poly.type
_entity_poly.pdbx_seq_one_letter_code
_entity_poly.pdbx_strand_id
1 'polypeptide(L)'
;MADTLQEILLAPDRRPAVVKDVENLVDAEVAGKSGVSGLAVKSGYGLIKKINSTFVSDAVDSMLDNFVARLEPYYAEHVKAGSGSFADRLTGNSSDVADALLGVTDDRAAGSRRDSVKKVYSKLRPQAKKHVEEALPRLGELIDKHAAAVNAG
;
A
#
# COMPACT_ATOMS: atom_id res chain seq x y z
N MET A 1 -21.95 6.67 9.22
CA MET A 1 -20.75 6.83 8.38
C MET A 1 -19.71 5.89 8.97
N ALA A 2 -18.90 5.23 8.15
CA ALA A 2 -17.79 4.45 8.68
C ALA A 2 -16.71 5.41 9.15
N ASP A 3 -16.22 5.20 10.37
CA ASP A 3 -15.29 6.13 11.03
C ASP A 3 -13.86 5.58 11.05
N THR A 4 -13.66 4.34 10.57
CA THR A 4 -12.35 3.65 10.60
C THR A 4 -11.99 3.00 9.26
N LEU A 5 -10.69 2.88 8.99
CA LEU A 5 -10.21 2.12 7.83
C LEU A 5 -10.52 0.63 7.94
N GLN A 6 -10.63 0.09 9.15
CA GLN A 6 -11.03 -1.30 9.35
C GLN A 6 -12.43 -1.58 8.77
N GLU A 7 -13.42 -0.74 9.08
CA GLU A 7 -14.76 -0.84 8.51
C GLU A 7 -14.76 -0.62 6.99
N ILE A 8 -13.91 0.31 6.52
CA ILE A 8 -13.85 0.71 5.11
C ILE A 8 -13.06 -0.28 4.24
N LEU A 9 -12.09 -1.02 4.77
CA LEU A 9 -11.17 -1.80 3.94
C LEU A 9 -11.19 -3.30 4.26
N LEU A 10 -11.59 -3.68 5.48
CA LEU A 10 -11.46 -5.06 5.96
C LEU A 10 -12.80 -5.82 6.07
N ALA A 11 -13.94 -5.16 5.84
CA ALA A 11 -15.24 -5.83 5.84
C ALA A 11 -15.23 -7.05 4.88
N PRO A 12 -15.68 -8.26 5.30
CA PRO A 12 -15.49 -9.49 4.52
C PRO A 12 -16.05 -9.46 3.09
N ASP A 13 -17.16 -8.77 2.89
CA ASP A 13 -17.84 -8.58 1.61
C ASP A 13 -17.16 -7.53 0.71
N ARG A 14 -16.25 -6.72 1.26
CA ARG A 14 -15.57 -5.61 0.58
C ARG A 14 -14.10 -5.86 0.33
N ARG A 15 -13.45 -6.62 1.23
CA ARG A 15 -12.02 -6.96 1.16
C ARG A 15 -11.59 -7.49 -0.22
N PRO A 16 -12.33 -8.37 -0.92
CA PRO A 16 -11.92 -8.83 -2.25
C PRO A 16 -11.83 -7.70 -3.29
N ALA A 17 -12.73 -6.73 -3.23
CA ALA A 17 -12.71 -5.57 -4.12
C ALA A 17 -11.54 -4.63 -3.78
N VAL A 18 -11.27 -4.42 -2.48
CA VAL A 18 -10.13 -3.62 -2.00
C VAL A 18 -8.81 -4.22 -2.46
N VAL A 19 -8.60 -5.54 -2.27
CA VAL A 19 -7.37 -6.24 -2.69
C VAL A 19 -7.17 -6.10 -4.20
N LYS A 20 -8.23 -6.27 -5.00
CA LYS A 20 -8.17 -6.11 -6.45
C LYS A 20 -7.82 -4.68 -6.88
N ASP A 21 -8.44 -3.68 -6.26
CA ASP A 21 -8.16 -2.28 -6.60
C ASP A 21 -6.72 -1.89 -6.19
N VAL A 22 -6.20 -2.42 -5.07
CA VAL A 22 -4.80 -2.23 -4.68
C VAL A 22 -3.84 -2.97 -5.63
N GLU A 23 -4.17 -4.17 -6.11
CA GLU A 23 -3.39 -4.84 -7.16
C GLU A 23 -3.31 -3.96 -8.43
N ASN A 24 -4.44 -3.42 -8.88
CA ASN A 24 -4.48 -2.52 -10.04
C ASN A 24 -3.64 -1.26 -9.83
N LEU A 25 -3.64 -0.72 -8.61
CA LEU A 25 -2.78 0.41 -8.24
C LEU A 25 -1.30 0.03 -8.36
N VAL A 26 -0.89 -1.13 -7.82
CA VAL A 26 0.50 -1.61 -7.94
C VAL A 26 0.90 -1.79 -9.41
N ASP A 27 0.03 -2.38 -10.23
CA ASP A 27 0.24 -2.51 -11.67
C ASP A 27 0.47 -1.15 -12.34
N ALA A 28 -0.37 -0.14 -12.02
CA ALA A 28 -0.27 1.20 -12.57
C ALA A 28 1.01 1.94 -12.11
N GLU A 29 1.43 1.76 -10.85
CA GLU A 29 2.66 2.34 -10.32
C GLU A 29 3.90 1.76 -10.99
N VAL A 30 3.93 0.44 -11.18
CA VAL A 30 5.03 -0.23 -11.89
C VAL A 30 5.05 0.19 -13.37
N ALA A 31 3.89 0.21 -14.03
CA ALA A 31 3.79 0.64 -15.43
C ALA A 31 4.21 2.11 -15.63
N GLY A 32 3.99 2.97 -14.62
CA GLY A 32 4.39 4.37 -14.62
C GLY A 32 5.90 4.64 -14.44
N LYS A 33 6.68 3.67 -13.91
CA LYS A 33 8.12 3.91 -13.66
C LYS A 33 8.90 4.21 -14.94
N SER A 34 9.83 5.16 -14.88
CA SER A 34 10.63 5.61 -16.03
C SER A 34 12.14 5.43 -15.79
N GLY A 35 12.95 5.61 -16.82
CA GLY A 35 14.41 5.47 -16.76
C GLY A 35 14.91 4.02 -16.63
N VAL A 36 16.23 3.85 -16.50
CA VAL A 36 16.91 2.54 -16.48
C VAL A 36 16.46 1.70 -15.28
N SER A 37 16.31 2.31 -14.09
CA SER A 37 15.79 1.63 -12.91
C SER A 37 14.31 1.23 -13.09
N GLY A 38 13.51 2.07 -13.73
CA GLY A 38 12.11 1.76 -14.06
C GLY A 38 11.96 0.55 -14.99
N LEU A 39 12.83 0.42 -16.00
CA LEU A 39 12.84 -0.76 -16.88
C LEU A 39 13.15 -2.06 -16.11
N ALA A 40 14.09 -2.00 -15.17
CA ALA A 40 14.43 -3.15 -14.32
C ALA A 40 13.24 -3.55 -13.42
N VAL A 41 12.59 -2.58 -12.76
CA VAL A 41 11.40 -2.82 -11.92
C VAL A 41 10.27 -3.44 -12.72
N LYS A 42 9.93 -2.86 -13.89
CA LYS A 42 8.90 -3.39 -14.80
C LYS A 42 9.18 -4.82 -15.23
N SER A 43 10.42 -5.09 -15.62
CA SER A 43 10.82 -6.42 -16.12
C SER A 43 10.75 -7.47 -15.01
N GLY A 44 11.27 -7.16 -13.82
CA GLY A 44 11.21 -8.05 -12.66
C GLY A 44 9.78 -8.34 -12.24
N TYR A 45 8.95 -7.30 -12.14
CA TYR A 45 7.53 -7.43 -11.82
C TYR A 45 6.77 -8.29 -12.84
N GLY A 46 6.98 -8.05 -14.13
CA GLY A 46 6.38 -8.83 -15.20
C GLY A 46 6.80 -10.31 -15.18
N LEU A 47 8.05 -10.61 -14.81
CA LEU A 47 8.50 -12.00 -14.62
C LEU A 47 7.76 -12.68 -13.46
N ILE A 48 7.63 -12.00 -12.32
CA ILE A 48 6.93 -12.54 -11.15
C ILE A 48 5.46 -12.83 -11.49
N LYS A 49 4.74 -11.89 -12.14
CA LYS A 49 3.35 -12.12 -12.56
C LYS A 49 3.20 -13.28 -13.56
N LYS A 50 4.18 -13.52 -14.43
CA LYS A 50 4.17 -14.67 -15.35
C LYS A 50 4.37 -16.01 -14.63
N ILE A 51 5.16 -16.03 -13.56
CA ILE A 51 5.41 -17.23 -12.76
C ILE A 51 4.23 -17.52 -11.83
N ASN A 52 3.71 -16.48 -11.17
CA ASN A 52 2.54 -16.54 -10.32
C ASN A 52 1.70 -15.28 -10.54
N SER A 53 0.56 -15.45 -11.22
CA SER A 53 -0.35 -14.35 -11.53
C SER A 53 -1.07 -13.78 -10.31
N THR A 54 -1.20 -14.54 -9.22
CA THR A 54 -1.87 -14.09 -7.97
C THR A 54 -0.88 -13.55 -6.95
N PHE A 55 0.43 -13.58 -7.22
CA PHE A 55 1.45 -13.20 -6.24
C PHE A 55 1.18 -11.84 -5.58
N VAL A 56 0.74 -10.86 -6.37
CA VAL A 56 0.51 -9.48 -5.90
C VAL A 56 -0.75 -9.41 -5.04
N SER A 57 -1.87 -9.97 -5.51
CA SER A 57 -3.12 -10.02 -4.74
C SER A 57 -2.95 -10.82 -3.45
N ASP A 58 -2.26 -11.96 -3.49
CA ASP A 58 -1.94 -12.78 -2.30
C ASP A 58 -1.07 -11.99 -1.31
N ALA A 59 -0.06 -11.26 -1.81
CA ALA A 59 0.81 -10.45 -0.96
C ALA A 59 0.04 -9.30 -0.31
N VAL A 60 -0.76 -8.56 -1.08
CA VAL A 60 -1.61 -7.47 -0.59
C VAL A 60 -2.58 -8.01 0.45
N ASP A 61 -3.32 -9.06 0.14
CA ASP A 61 -4.31 -9.65 1.06
C ASP A 61 -3.67 -10.12 2.36
N SER A 62 -2.51 -10.77 2.29
CA SER A 62 -1.79 -11.25 3.49
C SER A 62 -1.29 -10.15 4.42
N MET A 63 -1.16 -8.91 3.93
CA MET A 63 -0.61 -7.78 4.67
C MET A 63 -1.64 -6.69 4.95
N LEU A 64 -2.84 -6.79 4.38
CA LEU A 64 -3.82 -5.72 4.36
C LEU A 64 -4.22 -5.25 5.76
N ASP A 65 -4.48 -6.17 6.70
CA ASP A 65 -4.84 -5.82 8.08
C ASP A 65 -3.74 -4.99 8.76
N ASN A 66 -2.47 -5.35 8.53
CA ASN A 66 -1.34 -4.62 9.08
C ASN A 66 -1.17 -3.25 8.42
N PHE A 67 -1.36 -3.15 7.10
CA PHE A 67 -1.32 -1.86 6.42
C PHE A 67 -2.43 -0.92 6.91
N VAL A 68 -3.65 -1.44 7.07
CA VAL A 68 -4.78 -0.71 7.64
C VAL A 68 -4.44 -0.21 9.04
N ALA A 69 -3.92 -1.06 9.91
CA ALA A 69 -3.50 -0.66 11.25
C ALA A 69 -2.42 0.44 11.26
N ARG A 70 -1.49 0.43 10.29
CA ARG A 70 -0.45 1.47 10.15
C ARG A 70 -1.02 2.79 9.62
N LEU A 71 -2.07 2.76 8.81
CA LEU A 71 -2.72 3.94 8.24
C LEU A 71 -3.80 4.54 9.15
N GLU A 72 -4.36 3.77 10.07
CA GLU A 72 -5.46 4.18 10.95
C GLU A 72 -5.22 5.52 11.67
N PRO A 73 -4.03 5.81 12.24
CA PRO A 73 -3.79 7.09 12.91
C PRO A 73 -3.90 8.29 11.96
N TYR A 74 -3.41 8.15 10.72
CA TYR A 74 -3.49 9.21 9.71
C TYR A 74 -4.93 9.43 9.26
N TYR A 75 -5.72 8.35 9.16
CA TYR A 75 -7.13 8.43 8.79
C TYR A 75 -7.97 9.07 9.90
N ALA A 76 -7.77 8.68 11.15
CA ALA A 76 -8.44 9.28 12.29
C ALA A 76 -8.19 10.80 12.38
N GLU A 77 -6.95 11.24 12.12
CA GLU A 77 -6.62 12.66 12.05
C GLU A 77 -7.30 13.38 10.86
N HIS A 78 -7.40 12.71 9.72
CA HIS A 78 -8.12 13.23 8.55
C HIS A 78 -9.62 13.41 8.84
N VAL A 79 -10.27 12.39 9.41
CA VAL A 79 -11.68 12.46 9.83
C VAL A 79 -11.90 13.58 10.84
N LYS A 80 -11.01 13.73 11.83
CA LYS A 80 -11.07 14.81 12.83
C LYS A 80 -10.90 16.20 12.20
N ALA A 81 -10.05 16.34 11.18
CA ALA A 81 -9.86 17.60 10.48
C ALA A 81 -11.07 17.99 9.62
N GLY A 82 -11.87 17.02 9.17
CA GLY A 82 -13.16 17.24 8.51
C GLY A 82 -13.08 17.99 7.17
N SER A 83 -11.90 18.06 6.55
CA SER A 83 -11.66 18.79 5.30
C SER A 83 -10.47 18.23 4.54
N GLY A 84 -10.44 18.48 3.22
CA GLY A 84 -9.44 17.92 2.30
C GLY A 84 -9.76 16.48 1.88
N SER A 85 -8.89 15.89 1.06
CA SER A 85 -8.93 14.45 0.73
C SER A 85 -7.99 13.66 1.63
N PHE A 86 -8.18 12.34 1.74
CA PHE A 86 -7.19 11.51 2.42
C PHE A 86 -5.87 11.46 1.62
N ALA A 87 -5.93 11.59 0.29
CA ALA A 87 -4.75 11.75 -0.56
C ALA A 87 -3.87 12.95 -0.17
N ASP A 88 -4.49 14.10 0.14
CA ASP A 88 -3.76 15.28 0.63
C ASP A 88 -3.07 14.99 1.97
N ARG A 89 -3.75 14.26 2.87
CA ARG A 89 -3.19 13.85 4.17
C ARG A 89 -1.98 12.94 3.99
N LEU A 90 -2.08 11.92 3.14
CA LEU A 90 -0.97 10.99 2.90
C LEU A 90 0.22 11.70 2.23
N THR A 91 -0.05 12.56 1.25
CA THR A 91 0.99 13.29 0.52
C THR A 91 1.70 14.29 1.42
N GLY A 92 0.96 15.02 2.26
CA GLY A 92 1.51 15.96 3.24
C GLY A 92 2.38 15.31 4.32
N ASN A 93 2.22 14.02 4.57
CA ASN A 93 2.98 13.23 5.55
C ASN A 93 3.81 12.11 4.88
N SER A 94 4.18 12.31 3.60
CA SER A 94 4.63 11.22 2.72
C SER A 94 5.76 10.35 3.29
N SER A 95 6.82 10.96 3.83
CA SER A 95 7.94 10.23 4.43
C SER A 95 7.49 9.33 5.59
N ASP A 96 6.66 9.84 6.49
CA ASP A 96 6.24 9.14 7.71
C ASP A 96 5.24 8.04 7.37
N VAL A 97 4.30 8.32 6.47
CA VAL A 97 3.33 7.33 5.96
C VAL A 97 4.06 6.20 5.24
N ALA A 98 5.05 6.51 4.40
CA ALA A 98 5.84 5.51 3.70
C ALA A 98 6.65 4.64 4.68
N ASP A 99 7.22 5.25 5.72
CA ASP A 99 7.89 4.50 6.79
C ASP A 99 6.91 3.63 7.58
N ALA A 100 5.70 4.11 7.88
CA ALA A 100 4.65 3.36 8.57
C ALA A 100 4.20 2.13 7.76
N LEU A 101 3.97 2.29 6.45
CA LEU A 101 3.61 1.20 5.55
C LEU A 101 4.75 0.18 5.42
N LEU A 102 5.98 0.65 5.18
CA LEU A 102 7.16 -0.23 5.11
C LEU A 102 7.47 -0.91 6.44
N GLY A 103 7.01 -0.35 7.57
CA GLY A 103 7.04 -1.01 8.88
C GLY A 103 6.45 -2.41 8.86
N VAL A 104 5.41 -2.68 8.06
CA VAL A 104 4.82 -4.02 7.92
C VAL A 104 5.82 -5.01 7.31
N THR A 105 6.55 -4.59 6.28
CA THR A 105 7.57 -5.43 5.65
C THR A 105 8.87 -5.48 6.47
N ASP A 106 9.16 -4.42 7.23
CA ASP A 106 10.27 -4.38 8.19
C ASP A 106 10.07 -5.48 9.26
N ASP A 107 8.87 -5.56 9.85
CA ASP A 107 8.50 -6.57 10.85
C ASP A 107 8.64 -7.99 10.27
N ARG A 108 8.14 -8.22 9.04
CA ARG A 108 8.24 -9.50 8.35
C ARG A 108 9.69 -9.90 8.07
N ALA A 109 10.52 -8.95 7.65
CA ALA A 109 11.94 -9.20 7.42
C ALA A 109 12.67 -9.52 8.73
N ALA A 110 12.38 -8.77 9.81
CA ALA A 110 12.96 -8.98 11.13
C ALA A 110 12.65 -10.38 11.68
N GLY A 111 11.42 -10.87 11.47
CA GLY A 111 10.98 -12.22 11.86
C GLY A 111 11.57 -13.37 11.03
N SER A 112 12.28 -13.08 9.93
CA SER A 112 12.91 -14.13 9.11
C SER A 112 14.03 -14.85 9.86
N ARG A 113 14.12 -16.18 9.71
CA ARG A 113 15.26 -16.97 10.21
C ARG A 113 16.49 -16.94 9.30
N ARG A 114 16.37 -16.29 8.13
CA ARG A 114 17.41 -16.28 7.08
C ARG A 114 18.08 -14.91 7.04
N ASP A 115 19.31 -14.82 7.52
CA ASP A 115 20.06 -13.55 7.54
C ASP A 115 20.28 -12.96 6.15
N SER A 116 20.39 -13.80 5.13
CA SER A 116 20.48 -13.34 3.74
C SER A 116 19.23 -12.57 3.31
N VAL A 117 18.04 -12.99 3.76
CA VAL A 117 16.77 -12.30 3.47
C VAL A 117 16.75 -10.94 4.15
N LYS A 118 17.15 -10.87 5.43
CA LYS A 118 17.24 -9.60 6.17
C LYS A 118 18.16 -8.60 5.46
N LYS A 119 19.37 -9.05 5.08
CA LYS A 119 20.38 -8.21 4.41
C LYS A 119 19.90 -7.71 3.05
N VAL A 120 19.27 -8.57 2.25
CA VAL A 120 18.73 -8.16 0.95
C VAL A 120 17.61 -7.13 1.14
N TYR A 121 16.67 -7.40 2.06
CA TYR A 121 15.59 -6.47 2.36
C TYR A 121 16.09 -5.09 2.80
N SER A 122 17.02 -5.02 3.78
CA SER A 122 17.56 -3.75 4.26
C SER A 122 18.22 -2.91 3.16
N LYS A 123 18.83 -3.55 2.15
CA LYS A 123 19.41 -2.85 0.99
C LYS A 123 18.36 -2.29 0.04
N LEU A 124 17.23 -2.99 -0.12
CA LEU A 124 16.15 -2.60 -1.03
C LEU A 124 15.21 -1.56 -0.40
N ARG A 125 15.07 -1.57 0.92
CA ARG A 125 14.13 -0.72 1.67
C ARG A 125 14.21 0.77 1.30
N PRO A 126 15.38 1.43 1.22
CA PRO A 126 15.44 2.85 0.86
C PRO A 126 14.84 3.15 -0.52
N GLN A 127 14.99 2.24 -1.49
CA GLN A 127 14.37 2.38 -2.80
C GLN A 127 12.87 2.09 -2.74
N ALA A 128 12.45 1.12 -1.94
CA ALA A 128 11.03 0.86 -1.69
C ALA A 128 10.34 2.09 -1.10
N LYS A 129 10.97 2.82 -0.17
CA LYS A 129 10.42 4.06 0.41
C LYS A 129 10.06 5.07 -0.67
N LYS A 130 10.98 5.34 -1.59
CA LYS A 130 10.73 6.26 -2.72
C LYS A 130 9.53 5.82 -3.55
N HIS A 131 9.43 4.52 -3.85
CA HIS A 131 8.32 3.99 -4.63
C HIS A 131 6.98 4.04 -3.89
N VAL A 132 6.97 3.88 -2.56
CA VAL A 132 5.78 4.05 -1.73
C VAL A 132 5.36 5.51 -1.69
N GLU A 133 6.30 6.44 -1.44
CA GLU A 133 6.04 7.89 -1.46
C GLU A 133 5.41 8.34 -2.79
N GLU A 134 5.95 7.87 -3.91
CA GLU A 134 5.41 8.13 -5.26
C GLU A 134 3.97 7.62 -5.45
N ALA A 135 3.59 6.54 -4.75
CA ALA A 135 2.27 5.90 -4.87
C ALA A 135 1.21 6.48 -3.93
N LEU A 136 1.60 7.24 -2.89
CA LEU A 136 0.69 7.73 -1.84
C LEU A 136 -0.50 8.55 -2.36
N PRO A 137 -0.36 9.44 -3.37
CA PRO A 137 -1.50 10.19 -3.88
C PRO A 137 -2.61 9.27 -4.39
N ARG A 138 -2.27 8.31 -5.26
CA ARG A 138 -3.25 7.36 -5.81
C ARG A 138 -3.78 6.37 -4.77
N LEU A 139 -2.96 6.00 -3.78
CA LEU A 139 -3.42 5.19 -2.65
C LEU A 139 -4.50 5.93 -1.83
N GLY A 140 -4.29 7.22 -1.55
CA GLY A 140 -5.27 8.03 -0.84
C GLY A 140 -6.58 8.17 -1.61
N GLU A 141 -6.50 8.45 -2.92
CA GLU A 141 -7.69 8.50 -3.80
C GLU A 141 -8.47 7.18 -3.81
N LEU A 142 -7.77 6.05 -3.82
CA LEU A 142 -8.37 4.72 -3.77
C LEU A 142 -9.09 4.49 -2.44
N ILE A 143 -8.50 4.90 -1.31
CA ILE A 143 -9.13 4.79 0.01
C ILE A 143 -10.35 5.71 0.10
N ASP A 144 -10.26 6.95 -0.40
CA ASP A 144 -11.40 7.88 -0.46
C ASP A 144 -12.56 7.31 -1.28
N LYS A 145 -12.27 6.67 -2.42
CA LYS A 145 -13.26 5.95 -3.24
C LYS A 145 -13.95 4.84 -2.43
N HIS A 146 -13.19 4.03 -1.69
CA HIS A 146 -13.77 2.98 -0.85
C HIS A 146 -14.58 3.55 0.31
N ALA A 147 -14.15 4.65 0.93
CA ALA A 147 -14.88 5.33 2.00
C ALA A 147 -16.22 5.89 1.52
N ALA A 148 -16.21 6.57 0.37
CA ALA A 148 -17.42 7.10 -0.26
C ALA A 148 -18.44 5.99 -0.59
N ALA A 149 -17.96 4.83 -1.06
CA ALA A 149 -18.83 3.68 -1.36
C ALA A 149 -19.52 3.11 -0.12
N VAL A 150 -18.91 3.20 1.08
CA VAL A 150 -19.59 2.82 2.34
C VAL A 150 -20.63 3.84 2.71
N ASN A 151 -20.28 5.13 2.64
CA ASN A 151 -21.15 6.19 3.14
C ASN A 151 -22.36 6.46 2.23
N ALA A 152 -22.33 5.98 0.99
CA ALA A 152 -23.45 6.08 0.04
C ALA A 152 -24.45 4.92 0.13
N GLY A 153 -24.07 3.80 0.79
CA GLY A 153 -24.94 2.63 1.02
C GLY A 153 -25.64 2.71 2.36
#